data_AF-A0A8J7QSS6-F1
#
_entry.id   AF-A0A8J7QSS6-F1
#
_cell.length_a   1.000
_cell.length_b   1.000
_cell.length_c   1.000
_cell.angle_alpha   90.00
_cell.angle_beta   90.00
_cell.angle_gamma   90.00
#
_symmetry.space_group_name_H-M   'P 1'
#
loop_
_entity.id
_entity.type
_entity.pdbx_description
1 polymer ?
#
loop_
_entity_poly.entity_id
_entity_poly.type
_entity_poly.pdbx_seq_one_letter_code
_entity_poly.pdbx_strand_id
1 'polypeptide(L)'
;MSGCSTTKSIQEILGHENLIIYYDPQGGNGELIEAAKKYGSDVLYVYKNINGIAVTVPDGKTIQEATKYYDCIKGVLSVVEDGKMQIY
;
A
#
# COMPACT_ATOMS: atom_id res chain seq x y z
N MET A 1 -24.85 -35.38 4.06
CA MET A 1 -24.45 -34.74 5.33
C MET A 1 -22.94 -34.58 5.26
N SER A 2 -22.47 -33.41 4.82
CA SER A 2 -21.93 -32.33 5.67
C SER A 2 -20.50 -32.62 6.12
N GLY A 3 -19.58 -31.70 5.85
CA GLY A 3 -18.21 -31.79 6.37
C GLY A 3 -17.18 -30.91 5.67
N CYS A 4 -17.47 -29.62 5.52
CA CYS A 4 -16.46 -28.62 5.17
C CYS A 4 -15.40 -28.60 6.30
N SER A 5 -14.15 -28.97 6.00
CA SER A 5 -13.02 -28.82 6.93
C SER A 5 -12.08 -27.74 6.41
N THR A 6 -12.56 -26.52 6.56
CA THR A 6 -11.91 -25.35 7.15
C THR A 6 -10.40 -25.42 7.37
N THR A 7 -9.73 -24.39 6.84
CA THR A 7 -8.47 -23.76 7.27
C THR A 7 -7.17 -24.53 7.08
N LYS A 8 -6.80 -24.73 5.82
CA LYS A 8 -5.40 -24.74 5.41
C LYS A 8 -5.23 -23.54 4.47
N SER A 9 -4.62 -22.45 4.96
CA SER A 9 -4.12 -21.26 4.24
C SER A 9 -4.37 -19.89 4.89
N ILE A 10 -4.83 -19.78 6.15
CA ILE A 10 -4.90 -18.44 6.80
C ILE A 10 -3.51 -17.90 7.17
N GLN A 11 -2.48 -18.75 7.25
CA GLN A 11 -1.12 -18.33 7.62
C GLN A 11 -0.14 -18.15 6.45
N GLU A 12 -0.58 -18.32 5.20
CA GLU A 12 0.14 -17.81 4.00
C GLU A 12 -0.45 -16.48 3.47
N ILE A 13 -1.50 -15.95 4.11
CA ILE A 13 -2.22 -14.72 3.72
C ILE A 13 -1.74 -13.46 4.49
N LEU A 14 -0.82 -13.61 5.45
CA LEU A 14 -0.25 -12.49 6.22
C LEU A 14 1.15 -12.10 5.69
N GLY A 15 1.28 -11.99 4.37
CA GLY A 15 2.24 -11.02 3.84
C GLY A 15 1.59 -9.66 4.01
N HIS A 16 2.15 -8.77 4.83
CA HIS A 16 1.62 -7.42 4.96
C HIS A 16 1.52 -6.81 3.55
N GLU A 17 0.29 -6.64 3.07
CA GLU A 17 0.00 -6.03 1.78
C GLU A 17 0.47 -4.58 1.88
N ASN A 18 1.53 -4.26 1.17
CA ASN A 18 2.18 -2.96 1.22
C ASN A 18 2.09 -2.29 -0.16
N LEU A 19 2.17 -0.96 -0.17
CA LEU A 19 2.17 -0.17 -1.40
C LEU A 19 3.38 0.77 -1.40
N ILE A 20 4.03 0.88 -2.55
CA ILE A 20 4.97 1.96 -2.86
C ILE A 20 4.23 3.01 -3.67
N ILE A 21 4.14 4.22 -3.14
CA ILE A 21 3.48 5.36 -3.77
C ILE A 21 4.54 6.37 -4.18
N TYR A 22 4.64 6.64 -5.48
CA TYR A 22 5.51 7.67 -6.03
C TYR A 22 4.76 9.00 -6.10
N TYR A 23 5.44 10.09 -5.74
CA TYR A 23 4.86 11.43 -5.68
C TYR A 23 5.69 12.45 -6.45
N ASP A 24 5.03 13.54 -6.86
CA ASP A 24 5.68 14.68 -7.50
C ASP A 24 6.58 15.42 -6.50
N PRO A 25 7.91 15.52 -6.74
CA PRO A 25 8.82 16.21 -5.84
C PRO A 25 8.48 17.69 -5.62
N GLN A 26 7.79 18.35 -6.56
CA GLN A 26 7.40 19.76 -6.38
C GLN A 26 6.32 19.93 -5.31
N GLY A 27 5.40 18.96 -5.21
CA GLY A 27 4.35 18.93 -4.18
C GLY A 27 4.82 18.34 -2.85
N GLY A 28 5.87 17.51 -2.88
CA GLY A 28 6.36 16.79 -1.71
C GLY A 28 5.40 15.68 -1.28
N ASN A 29 5.58 15.17 -0.06
CA ASN A 29 4.82 14.01 0.47
C ASN A 29 3.89 14.34 1.64
N GLY A 30 3.71 15.62 1.97
CA GLY A 30 2.87 16.04 3.11
C GLY A 30 1.43 15.55 2.98
N GLU A 31 0.79 15.81 1.83
CA GLU A 31 -0.59 15.37 1.56
C GLU A 31 -0.73 13.85 1.59
N LEU A 32 0.26 13.10 1.07
CA LEU A 32 0.26 11.64 1.12
C LEU A 32 0.35 11.10 2.54
N ILE A 33 1.20 11.69 3.40
CA ILE A 33 1.34 11.26 4.79
C ILE A 33 0.04 11.49 5.56
N GLU A 34 -0.63 12.62 5.32
CA GLU A 34 -1.94 12.89 5.93
C GLU A 34 -3.02 11.93 5.40
N ALA A 35 -3.01 11.64 4.10
CA ALA A 35 -3.93 10.68 3.50
C ALA A 35 -3.71 9.27 4.05
N ALA A 36 -2.46 8.83 4.22
CA ALA A 36 -2.14 7.53 4.83
C ALA A 36 -2.74 7.42 6.23
N LYS A 37 -2.53 8.44 7.07
CA LYS A 37 -3.13 8.50 8.42
C LYS A 37 -4.67 8.46 8.39
N LYS A 38 -5.30 9.17 7.45
CA LYS A 38 -6.77 9.19 7.30
C LYS A 38 -7.32 7.86 6.79
N TYR A 39 -6.58 7.18 5.93
CA TYR A 39 -6.94 5.88 5.38
C TYR A 39 -6.75 4.74 6.39
N GLY A 40 -5.93 4.96 7.43
CA GLY A 40 -5.55 3.96 8.43
C GLY A 40 -4.29 3.17 8.04
N SER A 41 -3.53 3.66 7.07
CA SER A 41 -2.24 3.09 6.67
C SER A 41 -1.12 3.65 7.54
N ASP A 42 -0.17 2.78 7.86
CA ASP A 42 1.09 3.17 8.48
C ASP A 42 2.12 3.47 7.39
N VAL A 43 2.86 4.57 7.55
CA VAL A 43 3.99 4.90 6.69
C VAL A 43 5.21 4.13 7.18
N LEU A 44 5.62 3.14 6.41
CA LEU A 44 6.76 2.28 6.72
C LEU A 44 8.09 2.96 6.41
N TYR A 45 8.16 3.64 5.27
CA TYR A 45 9.40 4.25 4.80
C TYR A 45 9.16 5.41 3.83
N VAL A 46 10.09 6.37 3.79
CA VAL A 46 10.11 7.48 2.82
C VAL A 46 11.39 7.42 2.00
N TYR A 47 11.27 7.06 0.74
CA TYR A 47 12.35 7.03 -0.24
C TYR A 47 12.57 8.42 -0.86
N LYS A 48 13.48 9.20 -0.29
CA LYS A 48 13.79 10.55 -0.80
C LYS A 48 14.40 10.55 -2.21
N ASN A 49 15.19 9.53 -2.56
CA ASN A 49 15.91 9.51 -3.84
C ASN A 49 15.02 9.26 -5.05
N ILE A 50 13.87 8.61 -4.86
CA ILE A 50 12.91 8.26 -5.92
C ILE A 50 11.55 8.94 -5.71
N ASN A 51 11.45 9.83 -4.71
CA ASN A 51 10.20 10.46 -4.30
C ASN A 51 9.08 9.43 -4.08
N GLY A 52 9.35 8.41 -3.27
CA GLY A 52 8.41 7.33 -2.96
C GLY A 52 8.12 7.22 -1.47
N ILE A 53 6.95 6.71 -1.09
CA ILE A 53 6.65 6.27 0.27
C ILE A 53 6.15 4.83 0.26
N ALA A 54 6.57 4.03 1.23
CA ALA A 54 6.01 2.72 1.51
C ALA A 54 4.93 2.85 2.58
N VAL A 55 3.75 2.29 2.33
CA VAL A 55 2.64 2.28 3.27
C VAL A 55 2.03 0.88 3.40
N THR A 56 1.47 0.57 4.57
CA THR A 56 0.67 -0.65 4.77
C THR A 56 -0.72 -0.49 4.14
N VAL A 57 -1.33 -1.58 3.74
CA VAL A 57 -2.78 -1.67 3.54
C VAL A 57 -3.43 -1.98 4.89
N PRO A 58 -4.45 -1.20 5.32
CA PRO A 58 -5.14 -1.45 6.58
C PRO A 58 -5.93 -2.76 6.55
N ASP A 59 -6.07 -3.39 7.71
CA ASP A 59 -6.88 -4.60 7.86
C ASP A 59 -8.32 -4.36 7.36
N GLY A 60 -8.83 -5.28 6.54
CA GLY A 60 -10.17 -5.19 5.96
C GLY A 60 -10.25 -4.31 4.70
N LYS A 61 -9.13 -3.84 4.17
CA LYS A 61 -9.01 -3.24 2.84
C LYS A 61 -8.27 -4.17 1.89
N THR A 62 -8.62 -4.10 0.62
CA THR A 62 -7.88 -4.77 -0.45
C THR A 62 -6.81 -3.85 -1.04
N ILE A 63 -5.74 -4.43 -1.60
CA ILE A 63 -4.74 -3.70 -2.40
C ILE A 63 -5.41 -2.83 -3.48
N GLN A 64 -6.46 -3.33 -4.12
CA GLN A 64 -7.14 -2.58 -5.19
C GLN A 64 -7.89 -1.35 -4.66
N GLU A 65 -8.51 -1.44 -3.49
CA GLU A 65 -9.15 -0.29 -2.83
C GLU A 65 -8.12 0.75 -2.40
N ALA A 66 -7.01 0.29 -1.80
CA ALA A 66 -5.92 1.17 -1.38
C ALA A 66 -5.26 1.85 -2.59
N THR A 67 -5.01 1.10 -3.67
CA THR A 67 -4.49 1.64 -4.93
C THR A 67 -5.38 2.75 -5.47
N LYS A 68 -6.69 2.51 -5.59
CA LYS A 68 -7.64 3.54 -6.06
C LYS A 68 -7.69 4.77 -5.16
N TYR A 69 -7.60 4.57 -3.85
CA TYR A 69 -7.58 5.67 -2.89
C TYR A 69 -6.37 6.57 -3.11
N TYR A 70 -5.17 5.98 -3.18
CA TYR A 70 -3.93 6.74 -3.33
C TYR A 70 -3.79 7.36 -4.73
N ASP A 71 -4.25 6.69 -5.78
CA ASP A 71 -4.20 7.21 -7.16
C ASP A 71 -5.01 8.50 -7.35
N CYS A 72 -6.03 8.72 -6.51
CA CYS A 72 -6.86 9.93 -6.54
C CYS A 72 -6.26 11.12 -5.76
N ILE A 73 -5.15 10.93 -5.04
CA ILE A 73 -4.51 12.00 -4.27
C ILE A 73 -3.71 12.89 -5.21
N LYS A 74 -3.93 14.20 -5.11
CA LYS A 74 -3.18 15.18 -5.88
C LYS A 74 -1.68 15.03 -5.59
N GLY A 75 -0.88 14.97 -6.66
CA GLY A 75 0.57 14.83 -6.54
C GLY A 75 1.05 13.37 -6.45
N VAL A 76 0.16 12.37 -6.45
CA VAL A 76 0.55 10.98 -6.70
C VAL A 76 0.82 10.78 -8.19
N LEU A 77 1.95 10.13 -8.49
CA LEU A 77 2.36 9.79 -9.85
C LEU A 77 2.04 8.33 -10.19
N SER A 78 2.22 7.43 -9.22
CA SER A 78 1.87 6.01 -9.37
C SER A 78 1.82 5.31 -8.03
N VAL A 79 1.06 4.21 -7.99
CA VAL A 79 0.92 3.32 -6.84
C VAL A 79 1.25 1.90 -7.28
N VAL A 80 2.16 1.22 -6.59
CA VAL A 80 2.64 -0.12 -6.94
C VAL A 80 2.57 -1.01 -5.71
N GLU A 81 2.13 -2.25 -5.89
CA GLU A 81 2.17 -3.27 -4.84
C GLU A 81 3.62 -3.62 -4.47
N ASP A 82 3.92 -3.51 -3.18
CA ASP A 82 5.21 -3.86 -2.60
C ASP A 82 5.32 -5.39 -2.46
N GLY A 83 5.66 -6.03 -3.58
CA GLY A 83 5.80 -7.49 -3.64
C GLY A 83 6.84 -7.97 -4.65
N LYS A 84 7.19 -7.16 -5.66
CA LYS A 84 8.16 -7.55 -6.69
C LYS A 84 8.91 -6.34 -7.27
N MET A 85 9.89 -5.82 -6.53
CA MET A 85 10.98 -5.10 -7.18
C MET A 85 11.96 -6.15 -7.72
N GLN A 86 11.64 -6.74 -8.89
CA GLN A 86 12.62 -7.56 -9.61
C GLN A 86 13.71 -6.63 -10.13
N ILE A 87 14.88 -6.69 -9.49
CA ILE A 87 16.11 -6.20 -10.10
C ILE A 87 16.42 -7.12 -11.29
N TYR A 88 16.46 -6.57 -12.50
CA TYR A 88 16.95 -7.25 -13.69
C TYR A 88 18.47 -7.10 -13.79
#